data_AF-A0A1Y6CF13-F1
#
_entry.id   AF-A0A1Y6CF13-F1
#
_cell.length_a   1.000
_cell.length_b   1.000
_cell.length_c   1.000
_cell.angle_alpha   90.00
_cell.angle_beta   90.00
_cell.angle_gamma   90.00
#
_symmetry.space_group_name_H-M   'P 1'
#
loop_
_entity.id
_entity.type
_entity.pdbx_description
1 polymer ?
#
loop_
_entity_poly.entity_id
_entity_poly.type
_entity_poly.pdbx_seq_one_letter_code
_entity_poly.pdbx_strand_id
1 'polypeptide(L)'
;MNTLVKSIVVVSLTWANIGKSESAYFEMTDGSEDRFVIKLTDETKIAQARKIIAEDAKRLVIGKIVSEPIEYNKPWSFYLKSDTIEFSFAAVEVCDATISYVESNLSEVGGHFLPDGWWCPWDSQLIQEVLL
;
A
#
# COMPACT_ATOMS: atom_id res chain seq x y z
N MET A 1 22.19 -19.73 -64.81
CA MET A 1 20.74 -19.60 -64.58
C MET A 1 20.44 -20.26 -63.24
N ASN A 2 19.75 -19.53 -62.36
CA ASN A 2 19.13 -19.92 -61.09
C ASN A 2 19.98 -20.02 -59.81
N THR A 3 20.12 -18.84 -59.21
CA THR A 3 20.25 -18.53 -57.78
C THR A 3 19.14 -19.18 -56.95
N LEU A 4 19.49 -19.79 -55.81
CA LEU A 4 18.54 -20.17 -54.75
C LEU A 4 19.04 -19.59 -53.43
N VAL A 5 18.49 -18.45 -53.05
CA VAL A 5 18.69 -17.84 -51.72
C VAL A 5 17.65 -18.45 -50.79
N LYS A 6 18.08 -19.17 -49.75
CA LYS A 6 17.20 -19.68 -48.69
C LYS A 6 16.99 -18.57 -47.66
N SER A 7 15.82 -17.94 -47.69
CA SER A 7 15.44 -16.93 -46.69
C SER A 7 15.22 -17.59 -45.33
N ILE A 8 16.03 -17.21 -44.34
CA ILE A 8 15.81 -17.53 -42.93
C ILE A 8 14.90 -16.43 -42.37
N VAL A 9 13.67 -16.78 -42.01
CA VAL A 9 12.78 -15.90 -41.24
C VAL A 9 13.16 -16.04 -39.77
N VAL A 10 13.85 -15.03 -39.23
CA VAL A 10 14.08 -14.94 -37.78
C VAL A 10 12.83 -14.34 -37.17
N VAL A 11 11.95 -15.18 -36.62
CA VAL A 11 10.85 -14.73 -35.78
C VAL A 11 11.44 -14.38 -34.42
N SER A 12 11.73 -13.11 -34.21
CA SER A 12 12.09 -12.59 -32.88
C SER A 12 10.87 -12.67 -31.98
N LEU A 13 10.80 -13.72 -31.17
CA LEU A 13 9.91 -13.79 -30.02
C LEU A 13 10.39 -12.73 -29.03
N THR A 14 9.79 -11.54 -29.06
CA THR A 14 9.91 -10.59 -27.95
C THR A 14 9.09 -11.16 -26.80
N TRP A 15 9.78 -11.72 -25.81
CA TRP A 15 9.15 -12.05 -24.54
C TRP A 15 8.72 -10.72 -23.94
N ALA A 16 7.41 -10.48 -23.87
CA ALA A 16 6.89 -9.43 -23.02
C ALA A 16 7.36 -9.76 -21.61
N ASN A 17 8.14 -8.86 -21.00
CA ASN A 17 8.35 -8.91 -19.56
C ASN A 17 6.97 -8.74 -18.94
N ILE A 18 6.35 -9.86 -18.57
CA ILE A 18 5.19 -9.85 -17.69
C ILE A 18 5.76 -9.33 -16.39
N GLY A 19 5.59 -8.03 -16.15
CA GLY A 19 6.01 -7.38 -14.92
C GLY A 19 5.48 -8.21 -13.76
N LYS A 20 6.39 -8.77 -12.98
CA LYS A 20 6.07 -9.29 -11.66
C LYS A 20 5.46 -8.09 -10.93
N SER A 21 4.15 -8.12 -10.64
CA SER A 21 3.52 -7.14 -9.76
C SER A 21 4.20 -7.32 -8.40
N GLU A 22 5.29 -6.59 -8.21
CA GLU A 22 6.13 -6.71 -7.04
C GLU A 22 5.45 -5.85 -5.98
N SER A 23 4.78 -6.53 -5.04
CA SER A 23 4.25 -5.84 -3.87
C SER A 23 5.43 -5.24 -3.10
N ALA A 24 5.24 -4.03 -2.59
CA ALA A 24 6.18 -3.40 -1.66
C ALA A 24 5.46 -3.11 -0.34
N TYR A 25 6.22 -3.13 0.73
CA TYR A 25 5.72 -2.96 2.09
C TYR A 25 6.34 -1.73 2.70
N PHE A 26 5.54 -0.92 3.37
CA PHE A 26 5.97 0.34 3.95
C PHE A 26 5.54 0.39 5.40
N GLU A 27 6.49 0.68 6.27
CA GLU A 27 6.22 0.96 7.67
C GLU A 27 5.71 2.41 7.80
N MET A 28 4.67 2.58 8.58
CA MET A 28 4.11 3.86 8.98
C MET A 28 3.94 3.92 10.50
N THR A 29 3.80 5.13 11.01
CA THR A 29 3.44 5.44 12.39
C THR A 29 2.30 6.46 12.40
N ASP A 30 1.74 6.71 13.57
CA ASP A 30 0.90 7.87 13.85
C ASP A 30 1.28 8.53 15.19
N GLY A 31 0.40 9.37 15.75
CA GLY A 31 0.60 10.07 17.02
C GLY A 31 0.72 9.17 18.27
N SER A 32 0.43 7.87 18.16
CA SER A 32 0.69 6.89 19.22
C SER A 32 2.10 6.29 19.19
N GLU A 33 2.88 6.57 18.14
CA GLU A 33 4.21 5.97 17.87
C GLU A 33 4.21 4.46 17.58
N ASP A 34 3.02 3.84 17.52
CA ASP A 34 2.85 2.45 17.11
C ASP A 34 3.29 2.24 15.66
N ARG A 35 3.87 1.07 15.36
CA ARG A 35 4.37 0.72 14.02
C ARG A 35 3.35 -0.13 13.28
N PHE A 36 3.01 0.27 12.06
CA PHE A 36 2.05 -0.42 11.20
C PHE A 36 2.62 -0.59 9.80
N VAL A 37 2.41 -1.73 9.16
CA VAL A 37 2.90 -2.03 7.83
C VAL A 37 1.75 -2.03 6.83
N ILE A 38 1.86 -1.20 5.80
CA ILE A 38 0.96 -1.22 4.64
C ILE A 38 1.60 -1.99 3.49
N LYS A 39 0.76 -2.70 2.73
CA LYS A 39 1.15 -3.35 1.48
C LYS A 39 0.61 -2.56 0.30
N LEU A 40 1.47 -2.24 -0.64
CA LEU A 40 1.10 -1.62 -1.93
C LEU A 40 1.36 -2.60 -3.07
N THR A 41 0.43 -2.65 -4.03
CA THR A 41 0.50 -3.51 -5.22
C THR A 41 0.47 -2.72 -6.53
N ASP A 42 0.16 -1.42 -6.45
CA ASP A 42 0.14 -0.49 -7.58
C ASP A 42 1.51 0.20 -7.71
N GLU A 43 2.17 0.06 -8.87
CA GLU A 43 3.50 0.60 -9.12
C GLU A 43 3.57 2.13 -8.95
N THR A 44 2.50 2.84 -9.28
CA THR A 44 2.40 4.30 -9.11
C THR A 44 2.35 4.66 -7.63
N LYS A 45 1.56 3.91 -6.83
CA LYS A 45 1.50 4.11 -5.37
C LYS A 45 2.82 3.76 -4.70
N ILE A 46 3.49 2.69 -5.15
CA ILE A 46 4.82 2.31 -4.65
C ILE A 46 5.84 3.42 -4.93
N ALA A 47 5.88 3.94 -6.17
CA ALA A 47 6.76 5.04 -6.52
C ALA A 47 6.43 6.32 -5.72
N GLN A 48 5.14 6.59 -5.48
CA GLN A 48 4.69 7.70 -4.66
C GLN A 48 5.14 7.56 -3.19
N ALA A 49 4.97 6.39 -2.58
CA ALA A 49 5.40 6.12 -1.21
C ALA A 49 6.92 6.33 -1.03
N ARG A 50 7.72 5.81 -1.96
CA ARG A 50 9.18 6.04 -1.98
C ARG A 50 9.53 7.52 -2.08
N LYS A 51 8.82 8.27 -2.91
CA LYS A 51 9.01 9.72 -3.03
C LYS A 51 8.67 10.46 -1.74
N ILE A 52 7.55 10.09 -1.10
CA ILE A 52 7.13 10.66 0.19
C ILE A 52 8.24 10.49 1.23
N ILE A 53 8.81 9.29 1.35
CA ILE A 53 9.90 8.98 2.28
C ILE A 53 11.17 9.76 1.91
N ALA A 54 11.57 9.75 0.63
CA ALA A 54 12.80 10.42 0.17
C ALA A 54 12.77 11.95 0.35
N GLU A 55 11.58 12.54 0.28
CA GLU A 55 11.38 13.99 0.44
C GLU A 55 10.97 14.39 1.87
N ASP A 56 10.86 13.43 2.80
CA ASP A 56 10.28 13.63 4.15
C ASP A 56 8.93 14.39 4.09
N ALA A 57 8.11 14.05 3.10
CA ALA A 57 6.86 14.74 2.83
C ALA A 57 5.76 14.25 3.79
N LYS A 58 5.04 15.18 4.42
CA LYS A 58 3.87 14.82 5.23
C LYS A 58 2.67 14.45 4.34
N ARG A 59 2.23 13.20 4.40
CA ARG A 59 1.03 12.69 3.73
C ARG A 59 0.30 11.73 4.65
N LEU A 60 -0.99 11.97 4.81
CA LEU A 60 -1.91 11.03 5.44
C LEU A 60 -1.98 9.75 4.62
N VAL A 61 -1.86 8.61 5.29
CA VAL A 61 -2.22 7.32 4.71
C VAL A 61 -3.72 7.12 4.91
N ILE A 62 -4.44 6.89 3.82
CA ILE A 62 -5.89 6.66 3.85
C ILE A 62 -6.16 5.28 3.24
N GLY A 63 -7.08 4.51 3.80
CA GLY A 63 -7.51 3.26 3.20
C GLY A 63 -8.68 2.60 3.93
N LYS A 64 -9.19 1.51 3.37
CA LYS A 64 -10.18 0.66 4.04
C LYS A 64 -9.51 -0.40 4.90
N ILE A 65 -9.99 -0.54 6.13
CA ILE A 65 -9.58 -1.60 7.05
C ILE A 65 -10.16 -2.95 6.59
N VAL A 66 -9.34 -3.99 6.72
CA VAL A 66 -9.76 -5.39 6.77
C VAL A 66 -9.46 -5.92 8.16
N SER A 67 -10.48 -6.32 8.90
CA SER A 67 -10.40 -6.79 10.29
C SER A 67 -9.96 -8.26 10.39
N GLU A 68 -8.81 -8.57 9.82
CA GLU A 68 -8.18 -9.88 9.88
C GLU A 68 -6.69 -9.74 10.19
N PRO A 69 -6.09 -10.64 11.00
CA PRO A 69 -4.65 -10.62 11.24
C PRO A 69 -3.88 -11.02 9.97
N ILE A 70 -2.72 -10.39 9.76
CA ILE A 70 -1.81 -10.74 8.67
C ILE A 70 -0.36 -10.75 9.15
N GLU A 71 0.43 -11.70 8.62
CA GLU A 71 1.77 -12.00 9.13
C GLU A 71 2.70 -10.78 9.18
N TYR A 72 2.63 -9.91 8.18
CA TYR A 72 3.51 -8.75 8.07
C TYR A 72 3.14 -7.57 8.97
N ASN A 73 1.97 -7.62 9.61
CA ASN A 73 1.43 -6.49 10.36
C ASN A 73 1.18 -6.84 11.83
N LYS A 74 1.90 -7.84 12.37
CA LYS A 74 1.86 -8.15 13.79
C LYS A 74 2.36 -6.94 14.61
N PRO A 75 1.75 -6.63 15.76
CA PRO A 75 0.76 -7.45 16.50
C PRO A 75 -0.71 -7.23 16.09
N TRP A 76 -0.99 -6.40 15.09
CA TRP A 76 -2.33 -5.92 14.78
C TRP A 76 -3.22 -7.00 14.17
N SER A 77 -4.49 -6.97 14.54
CA SER A 77 -5.53 -7.87 14.05
C SER A 77 -6.23 -7.32 12.81
N PHE A 78 -5.62 -6.34 12.14
CA PHE A 78 -6.16 -5.69 10.94
C PHE A 78 -5.05 -5.23 9.99
N TYR A 79 -5.44 -4.96 8.74
CA TYR A 79 -4.57 -4.34 7.73
C TYR A 79 -5.36 -3.42 6.80
N LEU A 80 -4.67 -2.58 6.03
CA LEU A 80 -5.29 -1.77 4.98
C LEU A 80 -5.40 -2.53 3.66
N LYS A 81 -6.58 -2.50 3.04
CA LYS A 81 -6.82 -3.11 1.73
C LYS A 81 -6.01 -2.37 0.65
N SER A 82 -5.02 -3.02 0.06
CA SER A 82 -4.00 -2.41 -0.80
C SER A 82 -4.55 -1.56 -1.96
N ASP A 83 -5.65 -1.96 -2.57
CA ASP A 83 -6.27 -1.25 -3.71
C ASP A 83 -7.08 -0.01 -3.31
N THR A 84 -7.21 0.27 -2.01
CA THR A 84 -7.88 1.46 -1.47
C THR A 84 -6.91 2.50 -0.92
N ILE A 85 -5.61 2.19 -0.90
CA ILE A 85 -4.62 3.03 -0.22
C ILE A 85 -4.31 4.28 -1.03
N GLU A 86 -4.44 5.43 -0.39
CA GLU A 86 -4.22 6.76 -0.93
C GLU A 86 -3.32 7.60 0.00
N PHE A 87 -2.63 8.58 -0.60
CA PHE A 87 -1.79 9.52 0.13
C PHE A 87 -2.30 10.95 -0.06
N SER A 88 -2.75 11.59 1.02
CA SER A 88 -3.40 12.91 0.97
C SER A 88 -2.73 13.94 1.89
N PHE A 89 -2.99 15.22 1.65
CA PHE A 89 -2.59 16.31 2.55
C PHE A 89 -3.62 16.56 3.67
N ALA A 90 -4.86 16.13 3.47
CA ALA A 90 -5.97 16.33 4.39
C ALA A 90 -7.00 15.21 4.22
N ALA A 91 -7.74 14.93 5.28
CA ALA A 91 -8.95 14.11 5.24
C ALA A 91 -10.18 15.02 5.34
N VAL A 92 -11.26 14.67 4.64
CA VAL A 92 -12.53 15.43 4.63
C VAL A 92 -13.61 14.70 5.45
N GLU A 93 -13.29 13.52 6.01
CA GLU A 93 -14.24 12.61 6.65
C GLU A 93 -13.86 12.29 8.11
N VAL A 94 -14.81 11.69 8.85
CA VAL A 94 -14.59 11.12 10.19
C VAL A 94 -13.93 9.74 10.02
N CYS A 95 -12.61 9.73 9.87
CA CYS A 95 -11.82 8.50 9.74
C CYS A 95 -10.54 8.50 10.60
N ASP A 96 -10.40 9.47 11.52
CA ASP A 96 -9.23 9.60 12.38
C ASP A 96 -9.31 8.71 13.62
N ALA A 97 -8.24 7.96 13.86
CA ALA A 97 -8.02 7.11 15.03
C ALA A 97 -6.56 6.64 15.02
N THR A 98 -5.93 6.51 16.20
CA THR A 98 -4.59 5.89 16.28
C THR A 98 -4.64 4.39 16.05
N ILE A 99 -3.53 3.77 15.65
CA ILE A 99 -3.37 2.34 15.38
C ILE A 99 -3.89 1.51 16.58
N SER A 100 -3.41 1.78 17.79
CA SER A 100 -3.85 1.09 19.02
C SER A 100 -5.33 1.34 19.37
N TYR A 101 -5.87 2.51 19.02
CA TYR A 101 -7.29 2.80 19.22
C TYR A 101 -8.16 2.00 18.24
N VAL A 102 -7.73 1.84 16.98
CA VAL A 102 -8.38 0.96 16.02
C VAL A 102 -8.36 -0.49 16.51
N GLU A 103 -7.20 -1.00 16.94
CA GLU A 103 -7.10 -2.37 17.47
C GLU A 103 -8.06 -2.59 18.65
N SER A 104 -8.11 -1.63 19.59
CA SER A 104 -8.96 -1.73 20.79
C SER A 104 -10.46 -1.70 20.48
N ASN A 105 -10.85 -1.15 19.32
CA ASN A 105 -12.25 -0.98 18.91
C ASN A 105 -12.54 -1.70 17.58
N LEU A 106 -11.72 -2.69 17.21
CA LEU A 106 -11.77 -3.30 15.87
C LEU A 106 -13.13 -3.93 15.54
N SER A 107 -13.85 -4.44 16.55
CA SER A 107 -15.19 -5.01 16.40
C SER A 107 -16.27 -3.98 16.02
N GLU A 108 -16.00 -2.68 16.20
CA GLU A 108 -16.94 -1.60 15.89
C GLU A 108 -16.66 -0.94 14.53
N VAL A 109 -15.52 -1.27 13.90
CA VAL A 109 -15.11 -0.74 12.59
C VAL A 109 -16.16 -1.03 11.52
N GLY A 110 -16.50 -0.01 10.72
CA GLY A 110 -17.53 -0.08 9.69
C GLY A 110 -18.94 0.23 10.20
N GLY A 111 -19.11 0.36 11.52
CA GLY A 111 -20.34 0.82 12.18
C GLY A 111 -20.27 2.30 12.54
N HIS A 112 -20.46 2.60 13.83
CA HIS A 112 -20.33 3.97 14.34
C HIS A 112 -18.87 4.42 14.43
N PHE A 113 -17.97 3.48 14.72
CA PHE A 113 -16.53 3.70 14.68
C PHE A 113 -16.03 3.43 13.26
N LEU A 114 -15.36 4.42 12.66
CA LEU A 114 -14.87 4.38 11.28
C LEU A 114 -15.94 3.87 10.29
N PRO A 115 -16.99 4.67 10.02
CA PRO A 115 -18.07 4.29 9.11
C PRO A 115 -17.53 3.81 7.75
N ASP A 116 -18.14 2.76 7.20
CA ASP A 116 -17.71 2.08 5.96
C ASP A 116 -16.27 1.52 5.96
N GLY A 117 -15.61 1.53 7.12
CA GLY A 117 -14.26 1.00 7.35
C GLY A 117 -13.13 1.90 6.87
N TRP A 118 -13.41 3.18 6.56
CA TRP A 118 -12.38 4.13 6.14
C TRP A 118 -11.56 4.61 7.34
N TRP A 119 -10.24 4.55 7.18
CA TRP A 119 -9.28 4.97 8.19
C TRP A 119 -8.28 5.94 7.58
N CYS A 120 -8.03 7.05 8.28
CA CYS A 120 -7.16 8.15 7.88
C CYS A 120 -6.47 8.75 9.13
N PRO A 121 -5.54 8.03 9.78
CA PRO A 121 -4.85 8.55 10.97
C PRO A 121 -4.19 9.90 10.65
N TRP A 122 -4.64 10.98 11.30
CA TRP A 122 -4.25 12.36 10.96
C TRP A 122 -2.78 12.65 11.22
N ASP A 123 -2.18 11.94 12.17
CA ASP A 123 -0.76 12.05 12.47
C ASP A 123 0.09 11.02 11.72
N SER A 124 -0.47 10.37 10.68
CA SER A 124 0.26 9.31 9.98
C SER A 124 1.47 9.80 9.19
N GLN A 125 2.52 8.98 9.23
CA GLN A 125 3.77 9.21 8.51
C GLN A 125 4.33 7.89 8.00
N LEU A 126 4.70 7.86 6.72
CA LEU A 126 5.55 6.80 6.17
C LEU A 126 6.98 6.95 6.66
N ILE A 127 7.58 5.86 7.11
CA ILE A 127 8.92 5.84 7.70
C ILE A 127 9.94 5.26 6.72
N GLN A 128 9.67 4.06 6.22
CA GLN A 128 10.60 3.32 5.39
C GLN A 128 9.90 2.23 4.58
N GLU A 129 10.51 1.84 3.47
CA GLU A 129 10.19 0.59 2.79
C GLU A 129 10.85 -0.57 3.56
N VAL A 130 10.11 -1.66 3.76
CA VAL A 130 10.59 -2.85 4.49
C VAL A 130 10.59 -4.08 3.59
N LEU A 131 11.57 -4.96 3.81
CA LEU A 131 11.65 -6.27 3.18
C LEU A 131 11.12 -7.33 4.15
N LEU A 132 10.27 -8.23 3.66
CA LEU A 132 9.57 -9.26 4.43
C LEU A 132 9.85 -10.65 3.89
#